data_AF-A0A1C6SVF6-F1
#
_entry.id   AF-A0A1C6SVF6-F1
#
_cell.length_a   1.000
_cell.length_b   1.000
_cell.length_c   1.000
_cell.angle_alpha   90.00
_cell.angle_beta   90.00
_cell.angle_gamma   90.00
#
_symmetry.space_group_name_H-M   'P 1'
#
loop_
_entity.id
_entity.type
_entity.pdbx_description
1 polymer ?
#
loop_
_entity_poly.entity_id
_entity_poly.type
_entity_poly.pdbx_seq_one_letter_code
_entity_poly.pdbx_strand_id
1 'polypeptide(L)' 'MNVRLRGGPYDGQTVGWDVPNADDPPPSYQLKLHGPHETVETIEYRRAERAPQGAPESWIYEASDGGPR' A
#
# COMPACT_ATOMS: atom_id res chain seq x y z
N MET A 1 6.85 0.20 -9.97
CA MET A 1 6.31 1.53 -9.62
C MET A 1 6.36 1.72 -8.11
N ASN A 2 6.74 2.90 -7.62
CA ASN A 2 6.77 3.17 -6.18
C ASN A 2 5.42 3.71 -5.71
N VAL A 3 4.92 3.19 -4.59
CA VAL A 3 3.73 3.68 -3.90
C VAL A 3 4.07 4.05 -2.48
N ARG A 4 3.40 5.06 -1.94
CA ARG A 4 3.46 5.40 -0.53
C ARG A 4 2.29 4.77 0.20
N LEU A 5 2.56 4.09 1.31
CA LEU A 5 1.53 3.57 2.19
C LEU A 5 1.14 4.65 3.22
N ARG A 6 -0.16 4.79 3.46
CA ARG A 6 -0.75 5.69 4.45
C ARG A 6 -1.63 4.86 5.39
N GLY A 7 -1.52 5.07 6.69
CA GLY A 7 -2.25 4.31 7.70
C GLY A 7 -1.75 2.87 7.91
N GLY A 8 -2.22 2.28 9.00
CA GLY A 8 -1.79 0.95 9.46
C GLY A 8 -0.33 0.93 9.91
N PRO A 9 0.29 -0.27 10.01
CA PRO A 9 1.63 -0.47 10.57
C PRO A 9 2.78 -0.01 9.64
N TYR A 10 2.49 0.27 8.36
CA TYR A 10 3.49 0.76 7.38
C TYR A 10 3.22 2.18 6.92
N ASP A 11 2.54 2.99 7.74
CA ASP A 11 2.32 4.41 7.44
C ASP A 11 3.64 5.12 7.10
N GLY A 12 3.64 5.85 5.99
CA GLY A 12 4.80 6.59 5.49
C GLY A 12 5.82 5.76 4.72
N GLN A 13 5.68 4.44 4.63
CA GLN A 13 6.63 3.59 3.92
C GLN A 13 6.43 3.65 2.40
N THR A 14 7.53 3.70 1.65
CA THR A 14 7.52 3.55 0.19
C THR A 14 7.76 2.11 -0.20
N VAL A 15 6.88 1.54 -1.02
CA VAL A 15 6.98 0.17 -1.52
C VAL A 15 7.03 0.17 -3.04
N GLY A 16 7.94 -0.62 -3.61
CA GLY A 16 7.97 -0.89 -5.04
C GLY A 16 6.98 -2.00 -5.38
N TRP A 17 5.92 -1.68 -6.11
CA TRP A 17 5.00 -2.66 -6.69
C TRP A 17 5.30 -2.90 -8.15
N ASP A 18 5.31 -4.18 -8.51
CA ASP A 18 5.32 -4.59 -9.91
C ASP A 18 3.89 -4.55 -10.43
N VAL A 19 3.59 -3.53 -11.24
CA VAL A 19 2.27 -3.34 -11.86
C VAL A 19 2.47 -3.18 -13.38
N PRO A 20 1.57 -3.74 -14.20
CA PRO A 20 1.70 -3.67 -15.66
C PRO A 20 1.51 -2.24 -16.20
N ASN A 21 0.79 -1.37 -15.48
CA ASN A 21 0.58 0.02 -15.84
C ASN A 21 0.75 0.92 -14.61
N ALA A 22 1.71 1.84 -14.65
CA ALA A 22 1.98 2.78 -13.57
C ALA A 22 0.99 3.98 -13.52
N ASP A 23 0.35 4.29 -14.66
CA ASP A 23 -0.66 5.35 -14.74
C ASP A 23 -2.03 4.89 -14.25
N ASP A 24 -2.31 3.60 -14.29
CA ASP A 24 -3.53 3.00 -13.75
C ASP A 24 -3.21 1.73 -12.94
N PRO A 25 -2.69 1.88 -11.71
CA PRO A 25 -2.40 0.75 -10.84
C PRO A 25 -3.69 0.18 -10.24
N PRO A 26 -3.70 -1.08 -9.77
CA PRO A 26 -4.88 -1.72 -9.19
C PRO A 26 -5.51 -0.90 -8.04
N PRO A 27 -6.85 -0.91 -7.88
CA PRO A 27 -7.52 -0.11 -6.87
C PRO A 27 -7.24 -0.55 -5.43
N SER A 28 -6.77 -1.78 -5.23
CA SER A 28 -6.36 -2.30 -3.92
C SER A 28 -5.18 -3.26 -4.05
N TYR A 29 -4.45 -3.42 -2.94
CA TYR A 29 -3.34 -4.34 -2.78
C TYR A 29 -3.40 -4.95 -1.40
N GLN A 30 -3.14 -6.26 -1.32
CA GLN A 30 -3.05 -6.96 -0.05
C GLN A 30 -1.59 -7.14 0.33
N LEU A 31 -1.15 -6.46 1.38
CA LEU A 31 0.19 -6.63 1.93
C LEU A 31 0.14 -7.70 3.01
N LYS A 32 0.84 -8.81 2.76
CA LYS A 32 0.98 -9.90 3.73
C LYS A 32 2.17 -9.61 4.64
N LEU A 33 1.91 -9.57 5.94
CA LEU A 33 2.91 -9.27 6.95
C LEU A 33 3.30 -10.56 7.62
N HIS A 34 4.59 -10.88 7.61
CA HIS A 34 5.10 -11.98 8.41
C HIS A 34 5.37 -11.44 9.81
N GLY A 35 4.40 -11.62 10.71
CA GLY A 35 4.59 -11.32 12.12
C GLY A 35 5.58 -12.29 12.78
N PRO A 36 6.17 -11.92 13.94
CA PRO A 36 7.12 -12.76 14.66
C PRO A 36 6.54 -14.09 15.18
N HIS A 37 5.22 -14.25 15.17
CA HIS A 37 4.49 -15.42 15.69
C HIS A 37 3.79 -16.25 14.61
N GLU A 38 4.30 -16.28 13.37
CA GLU A 38 3.71 -17.00 12.22
C GLU A 38 2.29 -16.56 11.81
N THR A 39 1.67 -15.60 12.52
CA THR A 39 0.44 -14.95 12.10
C THR A 39 0.73 -14.07 10.89
N VAL A 40 0.20 -14.49 9.73
CA VAL A 40 0.21 -13.66 8.53
C VAL A 40 -0.96 -12.69 8.61
N GLU A 41 -0.70 -11.48 9.10
CA GLU A 41 -1.68 -10.40 9.01
C GLU A 41 -1.72 -9.89 7.57
N THR A 42 -2.90 -9.91 6.96
CA THR A 42 -3.10 -9.37 5.62
C THR A 42 -3.80 -8.04 5.74
N ILE A 43 -3.10 -6.96 5.38
CA ILE A 43 -3.67 -5.62 5.39
C ILE A 43 -4.00 -5.23 3.95
N GLU A 44 -5.25 -4.89 3.70
CA GLU A 44 -5.67 -4.32 2.44
C GLU A 44 -5.34 -2.83 2.41
N TYR A 45 -4.61 -2.41 1.40
CA TYR A 45 -4.33 -1.02 1.08
C TYR A 45 -5.11 -0.64 -0.18
N ARG A 46 -5.87 0.46 -0.15
CA ARG A 46 -6.65 0.97 -1.29
C ARG A 46 -6.02 2.22 -1.87
N ARG A 47 -6.10 2.35 -3.19
CA ARG A 47 -5.62 3.52 -3.92
C ARG A 47 -6.39 4.75 -3.43
N ALA A 48 -5.69 5.66 -2.76
CA ALA A 48 -6.29 6.86 -2.21
C ALA A 48 -6.20 8.01 -3.21
N GLU A 49 -4.98 8.40 -3.57
CA GLU A 49 -4.71 9.55 -4.44
C GLU A 49 -3.38 9.39 -5.18
N ARG A 50 -3.20 10.18 -6.24
CA ARG A 50 -1.94 10.23 -6.97
C ARG A 50 -0.93 11.06 -6.16
N ALA A 51 0.32 10.63 -6.11
CA ALA A 51 1.35 11.38 -5.41
C ALA A 51 1.63 12.71 -6.14
N PRO A 52 2.06 13.76 -5.42
CA PRO A 52 2.37 15.04 -6.02
C PRO A 52 3.48 14.93 -7.08
N GLN A 53 3.41 15.77 -8.11
CA GLN A 53 4.44 15.79 -9.16
C GLN A 53 5.82 16.09 -8.57
N GLY A 54 6.80 15.24 -8.89
CA GLY A 54 8.16 15.32 -8.36
C GLY A 54 8.43 14.46 -7.13
N ALA A 55 7.42 13.77 -6.59
CA ALA A 55 7.62 12.76 -5.55
C ALA A 55 8.29 11.49 -6.11
N PRO A 56 9.13 10.80 -5.32
CA PRO A 56 9.70 9.50 -5.72
C PRO A 56 8.63 8.40 -5.82
N GLU A 57 7.46 8.59 -5.23
CA GLU A 57 6.28 7.72 -5.34
C GLU A 57 5.33 8.24 -6.42
N SER A 58 4.62 7.33 -7.10
CA SER A 58 3.64 7.70 -8.12
C SER A 58 2.21 7.76 -7.58
N TRP A 59 1.91 6.96 -6.54
CA TRP A 59 0.58 6.84 -5.96
C TRP A 59 0.65 6.65 -4.44
N ILE A 60 -0.42 7.04 -3.76
CA ILE A 60 -0.60 6.87 -2.32
C ILE A 60 -1.72 5.86 -2.11
N TYR A 61 -1.44 4.85 -1.30
CA TYR A 61 -2.38 3.81 -0.91
C TYR A 61 -2.65 3.86 0.59
N GLU A 62 -3.91 3.89 0.98
CA GLU A 62 -4.34 3.98 2.36
C GLU A 62 -4.80 2.62 2.88
N ALA A 63 -4.38 2.25 4.09
CA ALA A 63 -4.85 1.06 4.77
C ALA A 63 -6.37 1.13 4.90
N SER A 64 -7.06 0.21 4.24
CA SER A 64 -8.48 0.01 4.51
C SER A 64 -8.58 -0.63 5.88
N ASP A 65 -9.19 0.11 6.80
CA ASP A 65 -9.58 -0.38 8.13
C ASP A 65 -10.49 -1.60 7.96
N GLY A 66 -9.87 -2.76 7.77
CA GLY A 66 -10.49 -4.03 7.44
C GLY A 66 -9.85 -5.18 8.21
N GLY A 67 -9.14 -4.87 9.30
CA GLY A 67 -8.72 -5.85 10.32
C GLY A 67 -9.84 -6.05 11.35
N PRO A 68 -10.03 -7.26 11.91
CA PRO A 68 -11.24 -7.62 12.63
C PRO A 68 -11.35 -6.83 13.94
N ARG A 69 -12.47 -6.12 14.06
CA ARG A 69 -13.02 -5.67 15.34
C ARG A 69 -13.31 -6.83 16.28
#